data_AF-A0A317W9J0-F1
#
_entry.id   AF-A0A317W9J0-F1
#
_cell.length_a   1.000
_cell.length_b   1.000
_cell.length_c   1.000
_cell.angle_alpha   90.00
_cell.angle_beta   90.00
_cell.angle_gamma   90.00
#
_symmetry.space_group_name_H-M   'P 1'
#
loop_
_entity.id
_entity.type
_entity.pdbx_description
1 polymer ?
#
loop_
_entity_poly.entity_id
_entity_poly.type
_entity_poly.pdbx_seq_one_letter_code
_entity_poly.pdbx_strand_id
1 'polypeptide(L)'
;MAPGLSEPLLTTDASSSQRPQPKQSSPPSLFHHSLVTADPDAFKFQASASLQLRFGPPQLMTTAPSDNLLIASPYNDPAHLLDLRRIDTPNQLLAKALTILTPTRPDYATAPYTESFNWTDVFDLLRELARVEGYHWTRQDFYVVVFRSVLLVDADLDYLHSLDDHSHQEATASGGLLKYWFGSKNEAHQNLATCKFIRKK
;
A
#
# COMPACT_ATOMS: atom_id res chain seq x y z
N MET A 1 84.31 26.53 -0.64
CA MET A 1 82.88 26.92 -0.71
C MET A 1 82.09 25.62 -0.82
N ALA A 2 81.14 25.21 0.01
CA ALA A 2 80.66 25.51 1.37
C ALA A 2 79.51 24.48 1.59
N PRO A 3 79.27 23.91 2.79
CA PRO A 3 78.27 22.85 2.99
C PRO A 3 76.90 23.36 3.49
N GLY A 4 75.88 22.48 3.46
CA GLY A 4 74.56 22.68 4.10
C GLY A 4 73.37 22.48 3.15
N LEU A 5 72.14 22.14 3.58
CA LEU A 5 71.60 21.79 4.91
C LEU A 5 70.24 21.05 4.73
N SER A 6 69.93 20.13 5.65
CA SER A 6 68.58 19.79 6.20
C SER A 6 67.37 19.40 5.31
N GLU A 7 66.88 18.18 5.55
CA GLU A 7 65.45 17.75 5.55
C GLU A 7 64.61 18.53 6.62
N PRO A 8 63.24 18.55 6.65
CA PRO A 8 62.40 17.35 6.88
C PRO A 8 60.89 17.38 6.42
N LEU A 9 60.12 16.39 6.94
CA LEU A 9 58.64 16.16 6.97
C LEU A 9 58.04 15.32 5.80
N LEU A 10 57.51 14.10 6.03
CA LEU A 10 56.18 13.73 6.62
C LEU A 10 55.00 14.22 5.74
N THR A 11 53.95 13.45 5.37
CA THR A 11 53.47 12.07 5.66
C THR A 11 53.16 11.32 4.32
N THR A 12 52.45 10.19 4.15
CA THR A 12 51.54 9.33 4.96
C THR A 12 51.46 7.91 4.35
N ASP A 13 50.90 6.93 5.06
CA ASP A 13 50.59 5.58 4.54
C ASP A 13 49.56 5.57 3.40
N ALA A 14 49.84 4.82 2.33
CA ALA A 14 48.88 4.51 1.27
C ALA A 14 48.04 3.26 1.59
N SER A 15 47.13 3.39 2.58
CA SER A 15 46.13 2.36 2.85
C SER A 15 44.84 2.57 2.04
N SER A 16 44.26 1.46 1.59
CA SER A 16 43.08 1.27 0.74
C SER A 16 42.05 2.39 0.55
N SER A 17 41.47 2.45 -0.65
CA SER A 17 40.08 2.92 -0.82
C SER A 17 39.30 1.95 -1.71
N GLN A 18 38.64 0.99 -1.06
CA GLN A 18 37.66 0.12 -1.69
C GLN A 18 36.47 0.97 -2.17
N ARG A 19 35.97 0.70 -3.37
CA ARG A 19 34.75 1.34 -3.91
C ARG A 19 33.55 0.93 -3.04
N PRO A 20 32.77 1.86 -2.45
CA PRO A 20 31.60 1.51 -1.68
C PRO A 20 30.55 0.80 -2.55
N GLN A 21 30.11 -0.38 -2.12
CA GLN A 21 28.94 -1.06 -2.66
C GLN A 21 27.66 -0.27 -2.30
N PRO A 22 26.58 -0.35 -3.12
CA PRO A 22 25.32 0.33 -2.82
C PRO A 22 24.70 -0.18 -1.51
N LYS A 23 24.02 0.74 -0.80
CA LYS A 23 23.63 0.57 0.60
C LYS A 23 22.39 -0.31 0.76
N GLN A 24 22.51 -1.24 1.71
CA GLN A 24 21.47 -1.78 2.62
C GLN A 24 20.01 -1.59 2.16
N SER A 25 19.34 -2.69 1.81
CA SER A 25 17.87 -2.71 1.68
C SER A 25 17.23 -2.37 3.02
N SER A 26 16.39 -1.33 3.04
CA SER A 26 15.51 -1.04 4.19
C SER A 26 14.71 -2.29 4.58
N PRO A 27 14.46 -2.53 5.88
CA PRO A 27 13.67 -3.67 6.31
C PRO A 27 12.24 -3.59 5.74
N PRO A 28 11.62 -4.74 5.40
CA PRO A 28 10.26 -4.78 4.87
C PRO A 28 9.24 -4.20 5.86
N SER A 29 8.39 -3.30 5.36
CA SER A 29 7.48 -2.50 6.18
C SER A 29 6.17 -3.20 6.58
N LEU A 30 5.94 -4.43 6.08
CA LEU A 30 4.70 -5.18 6.30
C LEU A 30 4.98 -6.57 6.90
N PHE A 31 4.02 -7.09 7.65
CA PHE A 31 3.89 -8.52 7.88
C PHE A 31 3.49 -9.25 6.58
N HIS A 32 3.96 -10.49 6.42
CA HIS A 32 3.61 -11.32 5.28
C HIS A 32 2.08 -11.53 5.20
N HIS A 33 1.51 -11.45 4.00
CA HIS A 33 0.07 -11.44 3.77
C HIS A 33 -0.66 -12.69 4.34
N SER A 34 0.03 -13.84 4.38
CA SER A 34 -0.46 -15.10 4.97
C SER A 34 -0.60 -15.09 6.50
N LEU A 35 -0.18 -14.02 7.18
CA LEU A 35 -0.40 -13.82 8.62
C LEU A 35 -1.72 -13.07 8.90
N VAL A 36 -2.41 -12.62 7.84
CA VAL A 36 -3.72 -11.98 7.88
C VAL A 36 -4.77 -12.97 7.35
N THR A 37 -6.03 -12.79 7.75
CA THR A 37 -7.16 -13.60 7.27
C THR A 37 -7.25 -13.66 5.74
N ALA A 38 -7.89 -14.70 5.20
CA ALA A 38 -8.25 -14.76 3.78
C ALA A 38 -9.73 -14.40 3.53
N ASP A 39 -10.49 -14.05 4.57
CA ASP A 39 -11.91 -13.68 4.49
C ASP A 39 -12.11 -12.33 3.75
N PRO A 40 -12.79 -12.32 2.59
CA PRO A 40 -13.09 -11.08 1.87
C PRO A 40 -13.93 -10.09 2.68
N ASP A 41 -14.87 -10.54 3.52
CA ASP A 41 -15.76 -9.63 4.25
C ASP A 41 -15.03 -8.91 5.40
N ALA A 42 -14.06 -9.58 6.03
CA ALA A 42 -13.13 -8.95 6.96
C ALA A 42 -12.33 -7.81 6.30
N PHE A 43 -11.90 -7.98 5.04
CA PHE A 43 -11.25 -6.90 4.27
C PHE A 43 -12.19 -5.78 3.84
N LYS A 44 -13.45 -6.08 3.54
CA LYS A 44 -14.45 -5.09 3.11
C LYS A 44 -14.93 -4.22 4.27
N PHE A 45 -15.17 -4.82 5.44
CA PHE A 45 -15.95 -4.20 6.53
C PHE A 45 -15.20 -4.07 7.86
N GLN A 46 -14.12 -4.84 8.08
CA GLN A 46 -13.38 -4.87 9.35
C GLN A 46 -11.94 -4.35 9.24
N ALA A 47 -11.57 -3.71 8.13
CA ALA A 47 -10.24 -3.12 7.91
C ALA A 47 -9.06 -4.11 8.06
N SER A 48 -9.29 -5.43 7.94
CA SER A 48 -8.30 -6.44 8.35
C SER A 48 -6.98 -6.44 7.57
N ALA A 49 -6.95 -5.82 6.37
CA ALA A 49 -5.70 -5.59 5.63
C ALA A 49 -4.70 -4.72 6.42
N SER A 50 -5.19 -3.86 7.32
CA SER A 50 -4.34 -3.00 8.16
C SER A 50 -3.50 -3.79 9.18
N LEU A 51 -3.86 -5.05 9.45
CA LEU A 51 -3.07 -5.95 10.30
C LEU A 51 -1.72 -6.32 9.68
N GLN A 52 -1.50 -6.06 8.38
CA GLN A 52 -0.16 -6.13 7.79
C GLN A 52 0.76 -5.00 8.24
N LEU A 53 0.24 -3.84 8.66
CA LEU A 53 1.04 -2.67 8.96
C LEU A 53 1.86 -2.87 10.25
N ARG A 54 3.17 -2.66 10.16
CA ARG A 54 4.09 -2.80 11.29
C ARG A 54 4.22 -1.49 12.06
N PHE A 55 3.59 -1.43 13.22
CA PHE A 55 3.75 -0.33 14.17
C PHE A 55 4.64 -0.76 15.35
N GLY A 56 5.79 -0.11 15.53
CA GLY A 56 6.66 -0.32 16.69
C GLY A 56 8.17 -0.24 16.38
N PRO A 57 9.03 -0.37 17.40
CA PRO A 57 10.48 -0.41 17.21
C PRO A 57 10.91 -1.65 16.42
N PRO A 58 11.83 -1.55 15.44
CA PRO A 58 12.23 -2.68 14.59
C PRO A 58 12.71 -3.93 15.35
N GLN A 59 13.27 -3.73 16.55
CA GLN A 59 13.86 -4.75 17.41
C GLN A 59 12.83 -5.78 17.95
N LEU A 60 11.54 -5.44 17.97
CA LEU A 60 10.46 -6.31 18.48
C LEU A 60 9.72 -7.08 17.37
N MET A 61 9.98 -6.78 16.10
CA MET A 61 9.20 -7.29 14.95
C MET A 61 10.00 -8.18 13.99
N THR A 62 11.28 -8.43 14.31
CA THR A 62 12.28 -9.07 13.44
C THR A 62 12.10 -10.56 13.19
N THR A 63 11.28 -11.25 13.98
CA THR A 63 11.09 -12.71 13.91
C THR A 63 9.93 -13.16 13.02
N ALA A 64 8.97 -12.27 12.75
CA ALA A 64 7.79 -12.60 11.96
C ALA A 64 8.06 -12.47 10.44
N PRO A 65 7.54 -13.38 9.61
CA PRO A 65 7.55 -13.26 8.14
C PRO A 65 7.07 -11.88 7.66
N SER A 66 7.68 -11.39 6.58
CA SER A 66 7.52 -10.02 6.11
C SER A 66 7.76 -9.87 4.63
N ASP A 67 7.11 -8.88 4.02
CA ASP A 67 7.22 -8.58 2.59
C ASP A 67 6.94 -7.08 2.31
N ASN A 68 6.94 -6.72 1.03
CA ASN A 68 6.52 -5.42 0.50
C ASN A 68 5.21 -5.52 -0.30
N LEU A 69 4.59 -6.72 -0.32
CA LEU A 69 3.32 -7.01 -0.96
C LEU A 69 2.15 -6.68 -0.01
N LEU A 70 1.34 -5.70 -0.39
CA LEU A 70 0.21 -5.19 0.38
C LEU A 70 -1.12 -5.76 -0.12
N ILE A 71 -1.99 -6.17 0.81
CA ILE A 71 -3.39 -6.52 0.57
C ILE A 71 -4.15 -5.23 0.27
N ALA A 72 -4.20 -4.88 -1.02
CA ALA A 72 -4.86 -3.68 -1.52
C ALA A 72 -6.31 -3.94 -1.98
N SER A 73 -6.89 -5.10 -1.68
CA SER A 73 -8.24 -5.49 -2.12
C SER A 73 -8.88 -6.50 -1.17
N PRO A 74 -10.13 -6.94 -1.40
CA PRO A 74 -10.72 -8.10 -0.72
C PRO A 74 -10.11 -9.46 -1.09
N TYR A 75 -9.12 -9.51 -1.99
CA TYR A 75 -8.38 -10.72 -2.38
C TYR A 75 -7.00 -10.79 -1.67
N ASN A 76 -6.64 -11.96 -1.15
CA ASN A 76 -5.37 -12.20 -0.43
C ASN A 76 -4.46 -13.26 -1.11
N ASP A 77 -4.66 -13.51 -2.40
CA ASP A 77 -3.78 -14.36 -3.19
C ASP A 77 -2.64 -13.54 -3.83
N PRO A 78 -1.43 -14.12 -4.03
CA PRO A 78 -0.25 -13.39 -4.49
C PRO A 78 -0.43 -12.59 -5.79
N ALA A 79 -1.35 -12.99 -6.66
CA ALA A 79 -1.67 -12.33 -7.92
C ALA A 79 -2.38 -10.97 -7.78
N HIS A 80 -2.92 -10.67 -6.59
CA HIS A 80 -3.71 -9.47 -6.29
C HIS A 80 -3.02 -8.53 -5.29
N LEU A 81 -1.80 -8.85 -4.86
CA LEU A 81 -1.07 -8.04 -3.89
C LEU A 81 -0.33 -6.88 -4.57
N LEU A 82 -0.44 -5.70 -4.00
CA LEU A 82 0.24 -4.50 -4.47
C LEU A 82 1.69 -4.50 -4.01
N ASP A 83 2.64 -4.61 -4.95
CA ASP A 83 4.06 -4.43 -4.68
C ASP A 83 4.39 -2.94 -4.46
N LEU A 84 4.58 -2.55 -3.20
CA LEU A 84 4.90 -1.19 -2.81
C LEU A 84 6.21 -0.67 -3.44
N ARG A 85 7.13 -1.55 -3.85
CA ARG A 85 8.41 -1.16 -4.49
C ARG A 85 8.21 -0.57 -5.89
N ARG A 86 7.03 -0.76 -6.50
CA ARG A 86 6.69 -0.29 -7.86
C ARG A 86 6.04 1.11 -7.90
N ILE A 87 5.79 1.71 -6.73
CA ILE A 87 5.16 3.04 -6.60
C ILE A 87 6.00 3.94 -5.69
N ASP A 88 5.85 5.26 -5.82
CA ASP A 88 6.59 6.26 -5.05
C ASP A 88 6.02 6.46 -3.64
N THR A 89 6.84 6.97 -2.72
CA THR A 89 6.55 7.09 -1.28
C THR A 89 5.17 7.66 -0.94
N PRO A 90 4.69 8.80 -1.48
CA PRO A 90 3.35 9.30 -1.14
C PRO A 90 2.23 8.32 -1.53
N ASN A 91 2.38 7.59 -2.63
CA ASN A 91 1.43 6.57 -3.06
C ASN A 91 1.56 5.28 -2.23
N GLN A 92 2.76 4.90 -1.77
CA GLN A 92 2.93 3.81 -0.79
C GLN A 92 2.22 4.13 0.53
N LEU A 93 2.42 5.34 1.06
CA LEU A 93 1.78 5.84 2.28
C LEU A 93 0.25 5.86 2.14
N LEU A 94 -0.28 6.34 1.00
CA LEU A 94 -1.71 6.34 0.71
C LEU A 94 -2.28 4.92 0.59
N ALA A 95 -1.58 4.00 -0.08
CA ALA A 95 -2.01 2.60 -0.19
C ALA A 95 -2.06 1.91 1.19
N LYS A 96 -1.03 2.12 2.04
CA LYS A 96 -1.03 1.67 3.44
C LYS A 96 -2.21 2.25 4.22
N ALA A 97 -2.49 3.54 4.10
CA ALA A 97 -3.62 4.18 4.76
C ALA A 97 -4.99 3.65 4.27
N LEU A 98 -5.12 3.33 2.98
CA LEU A 98 -6.34 2.75 2.39
C LEU A 98 -6.62 1.29 2.86
N THR A 99 -5.72 0.66 3.61
CA THR A 99 -6.01 -0.64 4.25
C THR A 99 -7.15 -0.57 5.27
N ILE A 100 -7.35 0.59 5.92
CA ILE A 100 -8.46 0.81 6.86
C ILE A 100 -9.74 1.35 6.21
N LEU A 101 -9.79 1.50 4.88
CA LEU A 101 -10.97 2.02 4.17
C LEU A 101 -12.16 1.06 4.34
N THR A 102 -13.18 1.51 5.06
CA THR A 102 -14.44 0.78 5.31
C THR A 102 -15.64 1.72 5.13
N PRO A 103 -16.83 1.18 4.79
CA PRO A 103 -18.04 1.98 4.70
C PRO A 103 -18.53 2.39 6.10
N THR A 104 -18.97 3.64 6.25
CA THR A 104 -19.44 4.22 7.53
C THR A 104 -20.95 4.17 7.72
N ARG A 105 -21.68 3.75 6.68
CA ARG A 105 -23.15 3.81 6.60
C ARG A 105 -23.71 2.68 5.73
N PRO A 106 -24.87 2.07 6.06
CA PRO A 106 -25.39 0.91 5.34
C PRO A 106 -25.84 1.19 3.90
N ASP A 107 -26.14 2.45 3.59
CA ASP A 107 -26.58 2.95 2.27
C ASP A 107 -25.41 3.39 1.36
N TYR A 108 -24.16 2.98 1.64
CA TYR A 108 -22.97 3.34 0.84
C TYR A 108 -23.15 3.09 -0.68
N ALA A 109 -23.94 2.08 -1.05
CA ALA A 109 -24.20 1.71 -2.44
C ALA A 109 -24.89 2.83 -3.25
N THR A 110 -25.60 3.75 -2.59
CA THR A 110 -26.32 4.88 -3.23
C THR A 110 -25.96 6.26 -2.67
N ALA A 111 -25.49 6.35 -1.41
CA ALA A 111 -25.12 7.59 -0.75
C ALA A 111 -23.95 8.33 -1.44
N PRO A 112 -23.76 9.66 -1.20
CA PRO A 112 -22.63 10.41 -1.72
C PRO A 112 -21.28 9.76 -1.37
N TYR A 113 -20.40 9.59 -2.37
CA TYR A 113 -19.20 8.75 -2.24
C TYR A 113 -18.24 9.23 -1.14
N THR A 114 -18.05 10.55 -1.02
CA THR A 114 -17.21 11.20 -0.01
C THR A 114 -17.76 11.09 1.41
N GLU A 115 -19.05 10.75 1.56
CA GLU A 115 -19.72 10.53 2.86
C GLU A 115 -19.93 9.04 3.17
N SER A 116 -19.59 8.15 2.24
CA SER A 116 -19.88 6.71 2.33
C SER A 116 -18.80 5.90 3.05
N PHE A 117 -17.61 6.48 3.26
CA PHE A 117 -16.44 5.81 3.81
C PHE A 117 -15.76 6.66 4.89
N ASN A 118 -14.92 6.03 5.70
CA ASN A 118 -14.14 6.63 6.79
C ASN A 118 -12.93 7.46 6.30
N TRP A 119 -13.14 8.39 5.36
CA TRP A 119 -12.08 9.20 4.77
C TRP A 119 -11.25 9.99 5.78
N THR A 120 -11.87 10.48 6.85
CA THR A 120 -11.16 11.14 7.96
C THR A 120 -10.11 10.20 8.55
N ASP A 121 -10.50 9.02 9.02
CA ASP A 121 -9.60 8.04 9.63
C ASP A 121 -8.46 7.64 8.68
N VAL A 122 -8.77 7.43 7.39
CA VAL A 122 -7.77 7.16 6.35
C VAL A 122 -6.74 8.29 6.23
N PHE A 123 -7.17 9.55 6.20
CA PHE A 123 -6.25 10.69 6.13
C PHE A 123 -5.51 10.95 7.45
N ASP A 124 -6.09 10.59 8.59
CA ASP A 124 -5.45 10.65 9.91
C ASP A 124 -4.33 9.62 10.01
N LEU A 125 -4.57 8.37 9.60
CA LEU A 125 -3.54 7.34 9.48
C LEU A 125 -2.47 7.73 8.46
N LEU A 126 -2.84 8.31 7.32
CA LEU A 126 -1.88 8.79 6.32
C LEU A 126 -0.92 9.84 6.90
N ARG A 127 -1.44 10.80 7.68
CA ARG A 127 -0.64 11.82 8.36
C ARG A 127 0.33 11.20 9.37
N GLU A 128 -0.12 10.20 10.14
CA GLU A 128 0.73 9.51 11.10
C GLU A 128 1.81 8.66 10.41
N LEU A 129 1.48 7.91 9.36
CA LEU A 129 2.45 7.14 8.56
C LEU A 129 3.52 8.07 7.95
N ALA A 130 3.11 9.20 7.37
CA ALA A 130 4.04 10.20 6.83
C ALA A 130 4.97 10.77 7.93
N ARG A 131 4.42 11.04 9.13
CA ARG A 131 5.20 11.51 10.29
C ARG A 131 6.22 10.46 10.76
N VAL A 132 5.83 9.19 10.85
CA VAL A 132 6.68 8.07 11.30
C VAL A 132 7.79 7.77 10.28
N GLU A 133 7.49 7.81 8.98
CA GLU A 133 8.49 7.63 7.91
C GLU A 133 9.32 8.90 7.62
N GLY A 134 9.06 10.01 8.32
CA GLY A 134 9.78 11.28 8.14
C GLY A 134 9.52 11.96 6.78
N TYR A 135 8.43 11.61 6.11
CA TYR A 135 8.08 12.09 4.78
C TYR A 135 7.40 13.46 4.82
N HIS A 136 7.99 14.46 4.17
CA HIS A 136 7.38 15.78 4.04
C HIS A 136 6.28 15.78 2.96
N TRP A 137 5.02 15.76 3.41
CA TRP A 137 3.87 15.69 2.52
C TRP A 137 3.68 16.99 1.72
N THR A 138 3.51 16.84 0.40
CA THR A 138 3.14 17.92 -0.53
C THR A 138 1.82 17.58 -1.21
N ARG A 139 1.16 18.55 -1.87
CA ARG A 139 -0.11 18.30 -2.56
C ARG A 139 0.01 17.13 -3.55
N GLN A 140 -0.77 16.07 -3.33
CA GLN A 140 -0.95 14.95 -4.25
C GLN A 140 -2.35 15.01 -4.86
N ASP A 141 -2.49 14.45 -6.06
CA ASP A 141 -3.78 14.10 -6.64
C ASP A 141 -3.74 12.61 -7.01
N PHE A 142 -4.87 11.91 -6.86
CA PHE A 142 -5.06 10.51 -7.26
C PHE A 142 -6.43 10.35 -7.93
N TYR A 143 -6.59 9.30 -8.74
CA TYR A 143 -7.86 9.04 -9.41
C TYR A 143 -8.72 8.09 -8.59
N VAL A 144 -10.02 8.36 -8.56
CA VAL A 144 -11.04 7.48 -7.99
C VAL A 144 -11.99 7.08 -9.10
N VAL A 145 -12.20 5.78 -9.27
CA VAL A 145 -13.28 5.23 -10.08
C VAL A 145 -14.34 4.67 -9.13
N VAL A 146 -15.61 4.93 -9.43
CA VAL A 146 -16.76 4.46 -8.64
C VAL A 146 -17.74 3.80 -9.59
N PHE A 147 -17.88 2.49 -9.47
CA PHE A 147 -18.88 1.70 -10.17
C PHE A 147 -20.07 1.52 -9.23
N ARG A 148 -21.26 1.95 -9.67
CA ARG A 148 -22.52 1.62 -9.00
C ARG A 148 -23.31 0.73 -9.94
N SER A 149 -23.77 -0.40 -9.43
CA SER A 149 -24.47 -1.42 -10.21
C SER A 149 -25.79 -1.81 -9.53
N VAL A 150 -26.70 -2.37 -10.32
CA VAL A 150 -27.89 -3.07 -9.82
C VAL A 150 -27.82 -4.47 -10.38
N LEU A 151 -27.78 -5.47 -9.50
CA LEU A 151 -27.59 -6.86 -9.88
C LEU A 151 -28.91 -7.49 -10.33
N LEU A 152 -28.91 -8.14 -11.50
CA LEU A 152 -30.07 -8.93 -11.94
C LEU A 152 -30.34 -10.07 -10.95
N VAL A 153 -31.59 -10.49 -10.84
CA VAL A 153 -32.03 -11.52 -9.88
C VAL A 153 -31.47 -12.90 -10.24
N ASP A 154 -31.29 -13.13 -11.53
CA ASP A 154 -30.76 -14.33 -12.19
C ASP A 154 -29.29 -14.19 -12.62
N ALA A 155 -28.58 -13.18 -12.11
CA ALA A 155 -27.16 -12.99 -12.40
C ALA A 155 -26.31 -14.17 -11.88
N ASP A 156 -25.46 -14.72 -12.74
CA ASP A 156 -24.45 -15.71 -12.37
C ASP A 156 -23.36 -15.05 -11.50
N LEU A 157 -23.45 -15.27 -10.19
CA LEU A 157 -22.56 -14.66 -9.20
C LEU A 157 -21.14 -15.22 -9.27
N ASP A 158 -20.99 -16.50 -9.60
CA ASP A 158 -19.69 -17.16 -9.68
C ASP A 158 -18.93 -16.69 -10.93
N TYR A 159 -19.64 -16.56 -12.06
CA TYR A 159 -19.05 -15.99 -13.27
C TYR A 159 -18.71 -14.50 -13.10
N LEU A 160 -19.59 -13.69 -12.48
CA LEU A 160 -19.27 -12.29 -12.17
C LEU A 160 -18.07 -12.16 -11.22
N HIS A 161 -17.95 -13.03 -10.21
CA HIS A 161 -16.79 -13.08 -9.34
C HIS A 161 -15.51 -13.42 -10.13
N SER A 162 -15.55 -14.40 -11.04
CA SER A 162 -14.39 -14.76 -11.87
C SER A 162 -13.93 -13.64 -12.79
N LEU A 163 -14.87 -12.84 -13.31
CA LEU A 163 -14.56 -11.66 -14.14
C LEU A 163 -13.92 -10.53 -13.31
N ASP A 164 -14.40 -10.30 -12.08
CA ASP A 164 -13.82 -9.29 -11.18
C ASP A 164 -12.41 -9.67 -10.71
N ASP A 165 -12.22 -10.95 -10.37
CA ASP A 165 -10.94 -11.55 -9.99
C ASP A 165 -9.87 -11.35 -11.08
N HIS A 166 -10.16 -11.80 -12.31
CA HIS A 166 -9.27 -11.61 -13.46
C HIS A 166 -9.01 -10.14 -13.79
N SER A 167 -10.04 -9.29 -13.72
CA SER A 167 -9.89 -7.83 -13.94
C SER A 167 -8.99 -7.19 -12.88
N HIS A 168 -9.10 -7.63 -11.63
CA HIS A 168 -8.27 -7.15 -10.53
C HIS A 168 -6.82 -7.63 -10.66
N GLN A 169 -6.60 -8.87 -11.09
CA GLN A 169 -5.29 -9.42 -11.44
C GLN A 169 -4.61 -8.58 -12.56
N GLU A 170 -5.32 -8.30 -13.65
CA GLU A 170 -4.80 -7.48 -14.76
C GLU A 170 -4.45 -6.06 -14.30
N ALA A 171 -5.32 -5.42 -13.50
CA ALA A 171 -5.08 -4.09 -12.96
C ALA A 171 -3.86 -4.04 -12.01
N THR A 172 -3.66 -5.10 -11.22
CA THR A 172 -2.50 -5.27 -10.33
C THR A 172 -1.20 -5.43 -11.13
N ALA A 173 -1.20 -6.31 -12.12
CA ALA A 173 -0.06 -6.57 -13.00
C ALA A 173 0.33 -5.33 -13.85
N SER A 174 -0.67 -4.63 -14.39
CA SER A 174 -0.50 -3.37 -15.14
C SER A 174 0.07 -2.25 -14.27
N GLY A 175 -0.23 -2.27 -12.97
CA GLY A 175 0.30 -1.36 -11.97
C GLY A 175 -0.42 -0.01 -11.88
N GLY A 176 -0.17 0.68 -10.77
CA GLY A 176 -0.76 1.97 -10.46
C GLY A 176 -2.12 1.90 -9.74
N LEU A 177 -2.71 0.71 -9.57
CA LEU A 177 -3.78 0.48 -8.62
C LEU A 177 -3.23 0.62 -7.19
N LEU A 178 -3.91 1.38 -6.34
CA LEU A 178 -3.55 1.63 -4.92
C LEU A 178 -4.49 0.92 -3.94
N LYS A 179 -5.76 0.80 -4.32
CA LYS A 179 -6.79 0.09 -3.56
C LYS A 179 -7.93 -0.28 -4.49
N TYR A 180 -8.36 -1.53 -4.44
CA TYR A 180 -9.68 -1.96 -4.87
C TYR A 180 -10.56 -2.26 -3.65
N TRP A 181 -11.86 -2.06 -3.78
CA TRP A 181 -12.85 -2.37 -2.75
C TRP A 181 -14.21 -2.55 -3.42
N PHE A 182 -14.95 -3.57 -3.03
CA PHE A 182 -16.34 -3.78 -3.44
C PHE A 182 -17.19 -4.15 -2.22
N GLY A 183 -18.44 -3.69 -2.22
CA GLY A 183 -19.40 -4.00 -1.18
C GLY A 183 -20.20 -5.27 -1.48
N SER A 184 -21.26 -5.45 -0.69
CA SER A 184 -22.27 -6.48 -0.88
C SER A 184 -23.58 -5.83 -1.36
N LYS A 185 -24.34 -6.50 -2.23
CA LYS A 185 -25.59 -5.95 -2.75
C LYS A 185 -26.61 -5.72 -1.63
N ASN A 186 -27.32 -4.59 -1.66
CA ASN A 186 -28.43 -4.33 -0.74
C ASN A 186 -29.72 -5.08 -1.15
N GLU A 187 -30.82 -4.85 -0.42
CA GLU A 187 -32.14 -5.44 -0.69
C GLU A 187 -32.67 -5.08 -2.09
N ALA A 188 -32.38 -3.87 -2.59
CA ALA A 188 -32.68 -3.43 -3.95
C ALA A 188 -31.64 -3.90 -5.00
N HIS A 189 -30.79 -4.87 -4.64
CA HIS A 189 -29.71 -5.44 -5.45
C HIS A 189 -28.62 -4.43 -5.87
N GLN A 190 -28.58 -3.25 -5.26
CA GLN A 190 -27.60 -2.21 -5.59
C GLN A 190 -26.27 -2.50 -4.90
N ASN A 191 -25.16 -2.37 -5.61
CA ASN A 191 -23.81 -2.50 -5.07
C ASN A 191 -22.90 -1.34 -5.52
N LEU A 192 -21.78 -1.17 -4.82
CA LEU A 192 -20.72 -0.24 -5.19
C LEU A 192 -19.36 -0.95 -5.16
N ALA A 193 -18.59 -0.75 -6.22
CA ALA A 193 -17.17 -1.09 -6.30
C ALA A 193 -16.36 0.17 -6.62
N THR A 194 -15.11 0.25 -6.15
CA THR A 194 -14.31 1.48 -6.29
C THR A 194 -12.81 1.24 -6.25
N CYS A 195 -12.14 1.69 -7.31
CA CYS A 195 -10.69 1.67 -7.46
C CYS A 195 -10.08 3.03 -7.14
N LYS A 196 -8.89 3.04 -6.52
CA LYS A 196 -8.02 4.21 -6.39
C LYS A 196 -6.77 3.96 -7.20
N PHE A 197 -6.39 4.89 -8.06
CA PHE A 197 -5.22 4.79 -8.93
C PHE A 197 -4.28 5.97 -8.73
N ILE A 198 -2.97 5.72 -8.91
CA ILE A 198 -1.97 6.79 -9.04
C ILE A 198 -2.39 7.75 -10.16
N ARG A 199 -2.10 9.04 -9.98
CA ARG A 199 -2.14 9.98 -11.10
C ARG A 199 -0.98 9.67 -12.04
N LYS A 200 -1.29 9.24 -13.27
CA LYS A 200 -0.30 9.23 -14.36
C LYS A 200 0.08 10.69 -14.68
N LYS A 201 1.39 10.95 -14.80
CA LYS A 201 1.95 12.25 -15.20
C LYS A 201 1.92 12.38 -16.72
#